data_AF-A0A543I6L9-F1
#
_entry.id   AF-A0A543I6L9-F1
#
_cell.length_a   1.000
_cell.length_b   1.000
_cell.length_c   1.000
_cell.angle_alpha   90.00
_cell.angle_beta   90.00
_cell.angle_gamma   90.00
#
_symmetry.space_group_name_H-M   'P 1'
#
loop_
_entity.id
_entity.type
_entity.pdbx_description
1 polymer ?
#
loop_
_entity_poly.entity_id
_entity_poly.type
_entity_poly.pdbx_seq_one_letter_code
_entity_poly.pdbx_strand_id
1 'polypeptide(L)'
;MSRSIHLNSMLAEMREAAEELTQQARHRADEIVRVRAEGEDAERLTAQKRRAGDWGADWRTLQGRIDLNQTSAEDIYNGLDHSPEARAVRRAIGQGLAMTRAAMLARHEAEAAVDPFTRDIATIEVSGYDVALVYREELLCEIQSEIDRRG
;
A
#
# COMPACT_ATOMS: atom_id res chain seq x y z
N MET A 1 -59.19 11.30 10.09
CA MET A 1 -58.13 12.09 9.44
C MET A 1 -56.71 11.72 9.91
N SER A 2 -56.44 11.41 11.20
CA SER A 2 -55.08 11.10 11.69
C SER A 2 -54.34 9.91 11.05
N ARG A 3 -55.02 8.82 10.64
CA ARG A 3 -54.35 7.65 10.04
C ARG A 3 -53.76 7.92 8.64
N SER A 4 -54.43 8.77 7.84
CA SER A 4 -53.94 9.13 6.50
C SER A 4 -52.70 10.03 6.58
N ILE A 5 -52.64 10.91 7.59
CA ILE A 5 -51.49 11.79 7.81
C ILE A 5 -50.27 10.96 8.25
N HIS A 6 -50.47 9.98 9.14
CA HIS A 6 -49.41 9.09 9.60
C HIS A 6 -48.84 8.21 8.48
N LEU A 7 -49.70 7.62 7.63
CA LEU A 7 -49.25 6.83 6.48
C LEU A 7 -48.47 7.67 5.46
N ASN A 8 -48.91 8.91 5.20
CA ASN A 8 -48.21 9.81 4.29
C ASN A 8 -46.85 10.26 4.84
N SER A 9 -46.72 10.45 6.15
CA SER A 9 -45.42 10.72 6.81
C SER A 9 -44.47 9.54 6.63
N MET A 10 -44.92 8.32 6.94
CA MET A 10 -44.09 7.12 6.82
C MET A 10 -43.65 6.87 5.37
N LEU A 11 -44.52 7.13 4.39
CA LEU A 11 -44.16 7.04 2.97
C LEU A 11 -43.17 8.12 2.53
N ALA A 12 -43.20 9.31 3.12
CA ALA A 12 -42.22 10.36 2.84
C ALA A 12 -40.84 10.00 3.42
N GLU A 13 -40.81 9.53 4.68
CA GLU A 13 -39.59 9.04 5.34
C GLU A 13 -38.96 7.86 4.57
N MET A 14 -39.79 6.92 4.09
CA MET A 14 -39.29 5.81 3.26
C MET A 14 -38.72 6.26 1.92
N ARG A 15 -39.26 7.32 1.31
CA ARG A 15 -38.73 7.88 0.05
C ARG A 15 -37.41 8.59 0.28
N GLU A 16 -37.31 9.39 1.33
CA GLU A 16 -36.06 10.07 1.72
C GLU A 16 -34.96 9.04 2.01
N ALA A 17 -35.27 7.99 2.78
CA ALA A 17 -34.33 6.90 3.02
C ALA A 17 -33.92 6.17 1.72
N ALA A 18 -34.83 5.98 0.77
CA ALA A 18 -34.51 5.37 -0.52
C ALA A 18 -33.62 6.26 -1.40
N GLU A 19 -33.84 7.58 -1.36
CA GLU A 19 -32.99 8.58 -2.04
C GLU A 19 -31.59 8.61 -1.43
N GLU A 20 -31.50 8.60 -0.09
CA GLU A 20 -30.23 8.53 0.62
C GLU A 20 -29.46 7.25 0.28
N LEU A 21 -30.11 6.08 0.31
CA LEU A 21 -29.50 4.81 -0.09
C LEU A 21 -29.00 4.84 -1.53
N THR A 22 -29.77 5.45 -2.43
CA THR A 22 -29.36 5.59 -3.84
C THR A 22 -28.15 6.51 -3.97
N GLN A 23 -28.10 7.61 -3.21
CA GLN A 23 -26.98 8.53 -3.21
C GLN A 23 -25.72 7.89 -2.63
N GLN A 24 -25.85 7.17 -1.51
CA GLN A 24 -24.75 6.41 -0.92
C GLN A 24 -24.23 5.32 -1.87
N ALA A 25 -25.13 4.63 -2.59
CA ALA A 25 -24.74 3.63 -3.57
C ALA A 25 -23.93 4.24 -4.73
N ARG A 26 -24.33 5.43 -5.21
CA ARG A 26 -23.58 6.18 -6.23
C ARG A 26 -22.21 6.61 -5.73
N HIS A 27 -22.14 7.18 -4.53
CA HIS A 27 -20.87 7.61 -3.93
C HIS A 27 -19.89 6.43 -3.80
N ARG A 28 -20.37 5.28 -3.30
CA ARG A 28 -19.53 4.08 -3.19
C ARG A 28 -19.08 3.56 -4.55
N ALA A 29 -19.96 3.61 -5.56
CA ALA A 29 -19.59 3.22 -6.92
C ALA A 29 -18.49 4.13 -7.48
N ASP A 30 -18.60 5.45 -7.29
CA ASP A 30 -17.61 6.42 -7.71
C ASP A 30 -16.27 6.23 -6.98
N GLU A 31 -16.30 5.94 -5.67
CA GLU A 31 -15.10 5.61 -4.88
C GLU A 31 -14.42 4.35 -5.40
N ILE A 32 -15.16 3.28 -5.69
CA ILE A 32 -14.61 2.04 -6.24
C ILE A 32 -13.91 2.31 -7.58
N VAL A 33 -14.55 3.09 -8.47
CA VAL A 33 -13.96 3.46 -9.76
C VAL A 33 -12.68 4.27 -9.56
N ARG A 34 -12.69 5.24 -8.62
CA ARG A 34 -11.52 6.09 -8.34
C ARG A 34 -10.35 5.27 -7.81
N VAL A 35 -10.58 4.45 -6.78
CA VAL A 35 -9.56 3.58 -6.18
C VAL A 35 -8.97 2.63 -7.22
N ARG A 36 -9.82 2.09 -8.10
CA ARG A 36 -9.36 1.23 -9.20
C ARG A 36 -8.46 1.99 -10.19
N ALA A 37 -8.86 3.19 -10.62
CA ALA A 37 -8.07 4.00 -11.53
C ALA A 37 -6.70 4.38 -10.92
N GLU A 38 -6.68 4.77 -9.64
CA GLU A 38 -5.45 5.05 -8.89
C GLU A 38 -4.53 3.81 -8.83
N GLY A 39 -5.11 2.63 -8.61
CA GLY A 39 -4.38 1.36 -8.61
C GLY A 39 -3.81 1.00 -9.99
N GLU A 40 -4.57 1.19 -11.06
CA GLU A 40 -4.13 0.92 -12.43
C GLU A 40 -2.96 1.84 -12.86
N ASP A 41 -2.98 3.11 -12.42
CA ASP A 41 -1.89 4.05 -12.65
C ASP A 41 -0.61 3.65 -11.91
N ALA A 42 -0.73 3.22 -10.65
CA ALA A 42 0.39 2.73 -9.86
C ALA A 42 1.00 1.45 -10.47
N GLU A 43 0.17 0.48 -10.84
CA GLU A 43 0.59 -0.76 -11.48
C GLU A 43 1.34 -0.47 -12.79
N ARG A 44 0.86 0.49 -13.59
CA ARG A 44 1.50 0.89 -14.84
C ARG A 44 2.90 1.47 -14.62
N LEU A 45 3.07 2.34 -13.62
CA LEU A 45 4.37 2.92 -13.28
C LEU A 45 5.34 1.84 -12.79
N THR A 46 4.86 0.94 -11.95
CA THR A 46 5.64 -0.19 -11.44
C THR A 46 6.08 -1.11 -12.57
N ALA A 47 5.18 -1.47 -13.50
CA ALA A 47 5.52 -2.27 -14.66
C ALA A 47 6.58 -1.57 -15.53
N GLN A 48 6.50 -0.25 -15.71
CA GLN A 48 7.52 0.50 -16.45
C GLN A 48 8.90 0.42 -15.78
N LYS A 49 8.99 0.65 -14.47
CA LYS A 49 10.25 0.55 -13.70
C LYS A 49 10.85 -0.85 -13.78
N ARG A 50 10.01 -1.89 -13.66
CA ARG A 50 10.46 -3.30 -13.81
C ARG A 50 10.96 -3.59 -15.22
N ARG A 51 10.30 -3.09 -16.28
CA ARG A 51 10.77 -3.24 -17.68
C ARG A 51 12.10 -2.50 -17.94
N ALA A 52 12.24 -1.28 -17.43
CA ALA A 52 13.51 -0.56 -17.42
C ALA A 52 14.58 -1.32 -16.61
N GLY A 53 14.13 -2.11 -15.63
CA GLY A 53 14.91 -2.91 -14.70
C GLY A 53 15.60 -2.08 -13.64
N ASP A 54 14.97 -0.96 -13.28
CA ASP A 54 15.31 -0.15 -12.12
C ASP A 54 15.25 -0.97 -10.82
N TRP A 55 14.53 -2.10 -10.86
CA TRP A 55 14.32 -3.02 -9.73
C TRP A 55 15.17 -4.29 -9.85
N GLY A 56 16.12 -4.32 -10.77
CA GLY A 56 17.01 -5.46 -11.01
C GLY A 56 16.54 -6.42 -12.10
N ALA A 57 17.44 -7.32 -12.47
CA ALA A 57 17.26 -8.22 -13.61
C ALA A 57 16.14 -9.26 -13.40
N ASP A 58 16.00 -9.78 -12.17
CA ASP A 58 14.95 -10.76 -11.84
C ASP A 58 13.56 -10.17 -12.03
N TRP A 59 13.33 -8.95 -11.53
CA TRP A 59 12.07 -8.24 -11.72
C TRP A 59 11.78 -7.92 -13.19
N ARG A 60 12.80 -7.59 -13.99
CA ARG A 60 12.63 -7.38 -15.43
C ARG A 60 12.17 -8.65 -16.13
N THR A 61 12.79 -9.79 -15.81
CA THR A 61 12.39 -11.11 -16.34
C THR A 61 10.97 -11.47 -15.92
N LEU A 62 10.64 -11.30 -14.63
CA LEU A 62 9.30 -11.56 -14.11
C LEU A 62 8.25 -10.64 -14.73
N GLN A 63 8.56 -9.37 -14.97
CA GLN A 63 7.64 -8.46 -15.65
C GLN A 63 7.34 -8.92 -17.08
N GLY A 64 8.31 -9.44 -17.81
CA GLY A 64 8.06 -10.06 -19.12
C GLY A 64 7.11 -11.26 -19.03
N ARG A 65 7.21 -12.06 -17.97
CA ARG A 65 6.31 -13.19 -17.73
C ARG A 65 4.91 -12.75 -17.30
N ILE A 66 4.80 -11.67 -16.52
CA ILE A 66 3.53 -11.03 -16.14
C ILE A 66 2.85 -10.46 -17.39
N ASP A 67 3.60 -9.77 -18.26
CA ASP A 67 3.08 -9.21 -19.51
C ASP A 67 2.55 -10.31 -20.46
N LEU A 68 3.14 -11.50 -20.41
CA LEU A 68 2.70 -12.69 -21.15
C LEU A 68 1.66 -13.53 -20.40
N ASN A 69 1.18 -13.06 -19.24
CA ASN A 69 0.21 -13.73 -18.39
C ASN A 69 0.61 -15.16 -17.98
N GLN A 70 1.93 -15.41 -17.85
CA GLN A 70 2.53 -16.68 -17.43
C GLN A 70 2.68 -16.79 -15.92
N THR A 71 2.56 -15.66 -15.22
CA THR A 71 2.53 -15.53 -13.76
C THR A 71 1.91 -14.17 -13.40
N SER A 72 1.71 -13.92 -12.11
CA SER A 72 1.26 -12.64 -11.58
C SER A 72 2.15 -12.18 -10.42
N ALA A 73 2.09 -10.89 -10.07
CA ALA A 73 2.75 -10.39 -8.87
C ALA A 73 2.28 -11.15 -7.61
N GLU A 74 0.98 -11.48 -7.54
CA GLU A 74 0.40 -12.26 -6.45
C GLU A 74 0.99 -13.68 -6.37
N ASP A 75 1.13 -14.39 -7.50
CA ASP A 75 1.76 -15.70 -7.54
C ASP A 75 3.23 -15.65 -7.07
N ILE A 76 3.94 -14.57 -7.42
CA ILE A 76 5.32 -14.35 -6.98
C ILE A 76 5.36 -14.15 -5.46
N TYR A 77 4.52 -13.29 -4.88
CA TYR A 77 4.53 -13.03 -3.44
C TYR A 77 4.06 -14.22 -2.61
N ASN A 78 3.00 -14.90 -3.05
CA ASN A 78 2.43 -16.06 -2.36
C ASN A 78 3.25 -17.34 -2.54
N GLY A 79 4.31 -17.29 -3.36
CA GLY A 79 5.22 -18.40 -3.55
C GLY A 79 4.73 -19.47 -4.54
N LEU A 80 3.64 -19.20 -5.26
CA LEU A 80 3.10 -20.06 -6.31
C LEU A 80 3.99 -20.05 -7.56
N ASP A 81 4.69 -18.93 -7.83
CA ASP A 81 5.77 -18.91 -8.79
C ASP A 81 7.05 -19.50 -8.17
N HIS A 82 7.42 -20.68 -8.68
CA HIS A 82 8.60 -21.45 -8.27
C HIS A 82 9.82 -21.22 -9.17
N SER A 83 9.81 -20.22 -10.05
CA SER A 83 10.98 -19.86 -10.85
C SER A 83 12.15 -19.38 -9.97
N PRO A 84 13.41 -19.50 -10.45
CA PRO A 84 14.58 -18.94 -9.78
C PRO A 84 14.45 -17.45 -9.49
N GLU A 85 13.92 -16.69 -10.45
CA GLU A 85 13.75 -15.23 -10.37
C GLU A 85 12.72 -14.87 -9.28
N ALA A 86 11.57 -15.56 -9.23
CA ALA A 86 10.56 -15.33 -8.20
C ALA A 86 11.09 -15.65 -6.80
N ARG A 87 11.89 -16.72 -6.66
CA ARG A 87 12.56 -17.02 -5.38
C ARG A 87 13.58 -15.95 -4.99
N ALA A 88 14.35 -15.44 -5.95
CA ALA A 88 15.34 -14.40 -5.70
C ALA A 88 14.69 -13.09 -5.25
N VAL A 89 13.64 -12.66 -5.94
CA VAL A 89 12.81 -11.52 -5.56
C VAL A 89 12.23 -11.69 -4.15
N ARG A 90 11.62 -12.84 -3.83
CA ARG A 90 11.09 -13.08 -2.48
C ARG A 90 12.18 -13.01 -1.40
N ARG A 91 13.38 -13.53 -1.67
CA ARG A 91 14.51 -13.43 -0.73
C ARG A 91 14.94 -11.98 -0.53
N ALA A 92 15.08 -11.21 -1.61
CA ALA A 92 15.44 -9.79 -1.54
C ALA A 92 14.41 -8.98 -0.74
N ILE A 93 13.12 -9.22 -0.97
CA ILE A 93 12.03 -8.60 -0.20
C ILE A 93 12.14 -8.96 1.29
N GLY A 94 12.33 -10.25 1.61
CA GLY A 94 12.46 -10.70 2.99
C GLY A 94 13.67 -10.10 3.71
N GLN A 95 14.81 -10.00 3.03
CA GLN A 95 16.01 -9.34 3.54
C GLN A 95 15.77 -7.86 3.81
N GLY A 96 15.15 -7.16 2.85
CA GLY A 96 14.85 -5.75 3.01
C GLY A 96 13.89 -5.47 4.18
N LEU A 97 12.86 -6.28 4.34
CA LEU A 97 11.94 -6.16 5.49
C LEU A 97 12.67 -6.38 6.82
N ALA A 98 13.57 -7.36 6.88
CA ALA A 98 14.36 -7.63 8.09
C ALA A 98 15.28 -6.43 8.43
N MET A 99 15.92 -5.84 7.42
CA MET A 99 16.77 -4.65 7.59
C MET A 99 15.97 -3.44 8.09
N THR A 100 14.82 -3.16 7.47
CA THR A 100 13.94 -2.06 7.90
C THR A 100 13.47 -2.26 9.33
N ARG A 101 13.07 -3.48 9.71
CA ARG A 101 12.70 -3.80 11.09
C ARG A 101 13.84 -3.57 12.07
N ALA A 102 15.05 -4.03 11.73
CA ALA A 102 16.23 -3.82 12.57
C ALA A 102 16.55 -2.32 12.74
N ALA A 103 16.46 -1.53 11.66
CA ALA A 103 16.68 -0.09 11.70
C ALA A 103 15.64 0.64 12.56
N MET A 104 14.37 0.23 12.50
CA MET A 104 13.31 0.79 13.36
C MET A 104 13.56 0.51 14.84
N LEU A 105 13.94 -0.72 15.18
CA LEU A 105 14.26 -1.10 16.57
C LEU A 105 15.46 -0.31 17.10
N ALA A 106 16.54 -0.20 16.31
CA ALA A 106 17.72 0.57 16.69
C ALA A 106 17.41 2.06 16.91
N ARG A 107 16.51 2.64 16.09
CA ARG A 107 16.04 4.02 16.28
C ARG A 107 15.26 4.18 17.59
N HIS A 108 14.34 3.25 17.87
CA HIS A 108 13.56 3.27 19.10
C HIS A 108 14.43 3.10 20.35
N GLU A 109 15.45 2.24 20.30
CA GLU A 109 16.43 2.09 21.38
C GLU A 109 17.27 3.36 21.57
N ALA A 110 17.72 4.00 20.49
CA ALA A 110 18.46 5.25 20.55
C ALA A 110 17.61 6.40 21.13
N GLU A 111 16.33 6.47 20.79
CA GLU A 111 15.39 7.46 21.32
C GLU A 111 15.09 7.22 22.80
N ALA A 112 14.95 5.96 23.22
CA ALA A 112 14.77 5.60 24.62
C ALA A 112 16.02 5.85 25.49
N ALA A 113 17.21 5.90 24.87
CA ALA A 113 18.47 6.20 25.54
C ALA A 113 18.75 7.70 25.73
N VAL A 114 17.90 8.59 25.18
CA VAL A 114 18.00 10.03 25.42
C VAL A 114 17.51 10.34 26.84
N ASP A 115 18.38 10.95 27.65
CA ASP A 115 18.07 11.31 29.04
C ASP A 115 16.83 12.25 29.12
N PRO A 116 15.89 12.01 30.07
CA PRO A 116 14.65 12.77 30.20
C PRO A 116 14.83 14.28 30.33
N PHE A 117 15.95 14.77 30.88
CA PHE A 117 16.21 16.22 31.01
C PHE A 117 16.59 16.88 29.68
N THR A 118 17.05 16.11 28.69
CA THR A 118 17.37 16.60 27.33
C THR A 118 16.16 16.57 26.39
N ARG A 119 15.06 15.91 26.80
CA ARG A 119 13.85 15.69 25.99
C ARG A 119 13.08 16.99 25.72
N ASP A 120 13.03 17.90 26.70
CA ASP A 120 12.26 19.15 26.64
C ASP A 120 12.80 20.20 25.67
N ILE A 121 14.05 20.10 25.22
CA ILE A 121 14.62 21.04 24.22
C ILE A 121 14.39 20.55 22.78
N ALA A 122 14.14 19.25 22.58
CA ALA A 122 13.98 18.64 21.25
C ALA A 122 12.52 18.40 20.84
N THR A 123 11.53 18.77 21.67
CA THR A 123 10.11 18.54 21.37
C THR A 123 9.44 19.67 20.56
N ILE A 124 10.21 20.39 19.74
CA ILE A 124 9.68 21.29 18.72
C ILE A 124 10.31 20.82 17.41
N GLU A 125 9.48 20.31 16.49
CA GLU A 125 9.84 19.54 15.29
C GLU A 125 10.25 18.09 15.64
N VAL A 126 9.36 17.11 15.72
CA VAL A 126 8.65 16.50 14.58
C VAL A 126 7.36 15.85 15.11
N SER A 127 6.25 16.58 15.09
CA SER A 127 4.91 15.99 15.20
C SER A 127 4.33 15.92 13.81
N GLY A 128 4.07 14.70 13.30
CA GLY A 128 3.24 14.53 12.13
C GLY A 128 3.65 13.47 11.12
N TYR A 129 4.11 12.28 11.52
CA TYR A 129 3.96 11.09 10.66
C TYR A 129 3.65 9.86 11.50
N ASP A 130 2.39 9.75 11.89
CA ASP A 130 1.77 8.53 12.38
C ASP A 130 1.59 7.55 11.20
N VAL A 131 2.33 6.45 11.27
CA VAL A 131 1.95 5.07 10.95
C VAL A 131 0.69 4.90 10.07
N ALA A 132 0.84 4.98 8.74
CA ALA A 132 -0.17 4.45 7.81
C ALA A 132 0.36 3.97 6.43
N LEU A 133 1.65 4.14 6.09
CA LEU A 133 2.14 3.86 4.72
C LEU A 133 3.52 3.21 4.71
N VAL A 134 3.61 1.92 5.05
CA VAL A 134 4.83 1.12 4.79
C VAL A 134 4.48 -0.17 4.04
N TYR A 135 3.68 -0.02 2.98
CA TYR A 135 3.69 -0.90 1.82
C TYR A 135 3.65 -0.02 0.59
N ARG A 136 4.79 0.61 0.30
CA ARG A 136 5.00 1.26 -0.99
C ARG A 136 6.26 0.67 -1.58
N GLU A 137 6.13 0.11 -2.78
CA GLU A 137 7.20 -0.58 -3.51
C GLU A 137 8.46 0.29 -3.74
N GLU A 138 8.36 1.60 -3.52
CA GLU A 138 9.48 2.54 -3.46
C GLU A 138 10.53 2.17 -2.40
N LEU A 139 10.13 1.70 -1.22
CA LEU A 139 11.08 1.25 -0.20
C LEU A 139 11.81 -0.04 -0.61
N LEU A 140 11.16 -0.93 -1.37
CA LEU A 140 11.81 -2.13 -1.89
C LEU A 140 12.87 -1.76 -2.94
N CYS A 141 12.61 -0.75 -3.76
CA CYS A 141 13.56 -0.21 -4.73
C CYS A 141 14.77 0.45 -4.05
N GLU A 142 14.53 1.22 -2.98
CA GLU A 142 15.59 1.88 -2.21
C GLU A 142 16.48 0.85 -1.49
N ILE A 143 15.86 -0.19 -0.89
CA ILE A 143 16.60 -1.29 -0.25
C ILE A 143 17.40 -2.09 -1.27
N GLN A 144 16.83 -2.42 -2.44
CA GLN A 144 17.58 -3.12 -3.50
C GLN A 144 18.77 -2.29 -3.99
N SER A 145 18.60 -0.97 -4.15
CA SER A 145 19.70 -0.07 -4.54
C SER A 145 20.81 0.02 -3.49
N GLU A 146 20.49 -0.17 -2.21
CA GLU A 146 21.45 -0.16 -1.10
C GLU A 146 22.18 -1.51 -1.00
N ILE A 147 21.51 -2.62 -1.33
CA ILE A 147 22.12 -3.94 -1.44
C ILE A 147 23.12 -3.96 -2.61
N ASP A 148 22.73 -3.47 -3.79
CA ASP A 148 23.58 -3.44 -4.98
C ASP A 148 24.80 -2.50 -4.82
N ARG A 149 24.73 -1.49 -3.95
CA ARG A 149 25.86 -0.60 -3.62
C ARG A 149 26.86 -1.19 -2.63
N ARG A 150 26.49 -2.24 -1.89
CA ARG A 150 27.32 -2.85 -0.83
C ARG A 150 27.91 -4.21 -1.23
N GLY A 151 27.49 -4.78 -2.36
CA GLY A 151 28.10 -5.93 -3.01
C GLY A 151 29.16 -5.52 -4.03
#